data_AF-A0A803NCH0-F1
#
_entry.id   AF-A0A803NCH0-F1
#
_cell.length_a   1.000
_cell.length_b   1.000
_cell.length_c   1.000
_cell.angle_alpha   90.00
_cell.angle_beta   90.00
_cell.angle_gamma   90.00
#
_symmetry.space_group_name_H-M   'P 1'
#
loop_
_entity.id
_entity.type
_entity.pdbx_description
1 polymer ?
#
loop_
_entity_poly.entity_id
_entity_poly.type
_entity_poly.pdbx_seq_one_letter_code
_entity_poly.pdbx_strand_id
1 'polypeptide(L)'
;MHDFPMPGGEPEWHGNLGDKDLDSLFGFIEAYVECPETIKRPFLPFREKKGGSFIGVYYSEELKYARDIGYTVIPLSGYLFQKKESPFKDYVSTLYI
;
A
#
# COMPACT_ATOMS: atom_id res chain seq x y z
N MET A 1 -14.00 4.77 2.68
CA MET A 1 -14.75 3.49 2.74
C MET A 1 -16.07 3.52 1.96
N HIS A 2 -16.47 4.64 1.34
CA HIS A 2 -17.68 4.69 0.51
C HIS A 2 -17.36 4.38 -0.96
N ASP A 3 -16.51 5.20 -1.59
CA ASP A 3 -16.29 5.15 -3.05
C ASP A 3 -14.99 4.46 -3.50
N PHE A 4 -14.11 4.11 -2.56
CA PHE A 4 -12.83 3.49 -2.91
C PHE A 4 -12.97 1.98 -3.05
N PRO A 5 -12.31 1.36 -4.06
CA PRO A 5 -12.27 -0.08 -4.18
C PRO A 5 -11.57 -0.70 -2.97
N MET A 6 -12.14 -1.77 -2.44
CA MET A 6 -11.64 -2.47 -1.26
C MET A 6 -11.04 -3.83 -1.65
N PRO A 7 -10.03 -4.33 -0.91
CA PRO A 7 -9.54 -5.69 -1.09
C PRO A 7 -10.64 -6.70 -0.74
N GLY A 8 -10.92 -7.61 -1.67
CA GLY A 8 -11.85 -8.71 -1.47
C GLY A 8 -11.51 -9.92 -2.33
N GLY A 9 -12.38 -10.94 -2.28
CA GLY A 9 -12.10 -12.24 -2.89
C GLY A 9 -11.10 -13.06 -2.07
N GLU A 10 -10.56 -14.11 -2.69
CA GLU A 10 -9.52 -14.94 -2.07
C GLU A 10 -8.15 -14.26 -2.19
N PRO A 11 -7.35 -14.21 -1.11
CA PRO A 11 -6.00 -13.65 -1.16
C PRO A 11 -5.06 -14.57 -1.94
N GLU A 12 -4.29 -13.99 -2.87
CA GLU A 12 -3.28 -14.72 -3.65
C GLU A 12 -1.87 -14.33 -3.19
N TRP A 13 -1.06 -15.31 -2.75
CA TRP A 13 0.32 -15.08 -2.36
C TRP A 13 1.25 -15.04 -3.59
N HIS A 14 2.07 -14.00 -3.67
CA HIS A 14 3.13 -13.87 -4.66
C HIS A 14 4.49 -13.70 -3.98
N GLY A 15 5.38 -14.67 -4.19
CA GLY A 15 6.72 -14.68 -3.59
C GLY A 15 7.79 -13.86 -4.34
N ASN A 16 7.47 -13.35 -5.54
CA ASN A 16 8.37 -12.50 -6.31
C ASN A 16 7.56 -11.43 -7.06
N LEU A 17 7.73 -10.17 -6.61
CA LEU A 17 7.10 -8.98 -7.19
C LEU A 17 8.12 -7.96 -7.72
N GLY A 18 9.42 -8.28 -7.74
CA GLY A 18 10.49 -7.32 -8.06
C GLY A 18 10.37 -6.69 -9.46
N ASP A 19 9.85 -7.44 -10.43
CA ASP A 19 9.65 -6.98 -11.81
C ASP A 19 8.23 -6.42 -12.06
N LYS A 20 7.39 -6.33 -11.03
CA LYS A 20 6.02 -5.84 -11.17
C LYS A 20 5.96 -4.35 -10.91
N ASP A 21 5.26 -3.65 -11.79
CA ASP A 21 4.95 -2.24 -11.59
C ASP A 21 4.00 -2.07 -10.38
N LEU A 22 4.30 -1.10 -9.52
CA LEU A 22 3.58 -0.88 -8.28
C LEU A 22 2.09 -0.55 -8.53
N ASP A 23 1.76 0.15 -9.62
CA ASP A 23 0.37 0.52 -9.94
C ASP A 23 -0.49 -0.70 -10.31
N SER A 24 0.15 -1.77 -10.78
CA SER A 24 -0.50 -3.06 -11.06
C SER A 24 -0.83 -3.86 -9.80
N LEU A 25 -0.19 -3.55 -8.67
CA LEU A 25 -0.37 -4.26 -7.41
C LEU A 25 -1.57 -3.71 -6.62
N PHE A 26 -2.29 -4.62 -5.96
CA PHE A 26 -3.37 -4.28 -5.05
C PHE A 26 -3.43 -5.26 -3.88
N GLY A 27 -3.03 -4.83 -2.69
CA GLY A 27 -2.97 -5.72 -1.53
C GLY A 27 -1.91 -5.31 -0.50
N PHE A 28 -1.42 -6.28 0.26
CA PHE A 28 -0.41 -6.05 1.29
C PHE A 28 0.94 -6.57 0.81
N ILE A 29 1.89 -5.66 0.67
CA ILE A 29 3.15 -5.88 -0.04
C ILE A 29 4.30 -5.70 0.94
N GLU A 30 5.14 -6.72 1.06
CA GLU A 30 6.49 -6.59 1.58
C GLU A 30 7.34 -5.87 0.55
N ALA A 31 7.88 -4.71 0.92
CA ALA A 31 8.69 -3.88 0.04
C ALA A 31 9.94 -3.40 0.75
N TYR A 32 11.02 -3.28 -0.02
CA TYR A 32 12.13 -2.43 0.35
C TYR A 32 11.76 -0.98 0.06
N VAL A 33 11.96 -0.12 1.04
CA VAL A 33 11.57 1.29 1.01
C VAL A 33 12.76 2.14 1.40
N GLU A 34 13.01 3.21 0.66
CA GLU A 34 13.99 4.23 1.00
C GLU A 34 13.31 5.58 1.12
N CYS A 35 13.35 6.16 2.32
CA CYS A 35 12.84 7.50 2.57
C CYS A 35 13.92 8.55 2.24
N PRO A 36 13.66 9.52 1.35
CA PRO A 36 14.63 10.57 1.07
C PRO A 36 14.85 11.47 2.28
N GLU A 37 16.09 11.96 2.46
CA GLU A 37 16.45 12.84 3.59
C GLU A 37 15.74 14.19 3.57
N THR A 38 15.19 14.59 2.42
CA THR A 38 14.41 15.82 2.27
C THR A 38 13.08 15.78 3.02
N ILE A 39 12.55 14.59 3.33
CA ILE A 39 11.30 14.41 4.07
C ILE A 39 11.55 14.46 5.58
N LYS A 40 11.21 15.59 6.20
CA LYS A 40 11.37 15.81 7.65
C LYS A 40 10.41 14.99 8.52
N ARG A 41 9.28 14.55 7.95
CA ARG A 41 8.23 13.77 8.63
C ARG A 41 7.87 12.57 7.76
N PRO A 42 8.47 11.41 8.02
CA PRO A 42 8.20 10.20 7.23
C PRO A 42 6.71 9.85 7.25
N PHE A 43 6.17 9.51 6.07
CA PHE A 43 4.80 9.03 5.91
C PHE A 43 4.64 7.58 6.35
N LEU A 44 5.53 6.70 5.87
CA LEU A 44 5.47 5.28 6.20
C LEU A 44 5.99 5.04 7.63
N PRO A 45 5.20 4.35 8.49
CA PRO A 45 5.66 3.98 9.81
C PRO A 45 6.77 2.93 9.69
N PHE A 46 7.86 3.13 10.42
CA PHE A 46 8.93 2.15 10.56
C PHE A 46 9.37 2.12 12.01
N ARG A 47 9.88 0.96 12.46
CA ARG A 47 10.13 0.70 13.88
C ARG A 47 11.28 1.53 14.46
N GLU A 48 12.21 1.97 13.61
CA GLU A 48 13.41 2.69 14.05
C GLU A 48 13.20 4.20 14.15
N LYS A 49 14.13 4.90 14.81
CA LYS A 49 13.98 6.33 15.15
C LYS A 49 14.35 7.30 14.02
N LYS A 50 15.00 6.84 12.94
CA LYS A 50 15.55 7.71 11.89
C LYS A 50 15.24 7.16 10.51
N GLY A 51 14.78 8.04 9.62
CA GLY A 51 14.54 7.71 8.21
C GLY A 51 15.77 7.08 7.55
N GLY A 52 15.53 6.43 6.42
CA GLY A 52 16.54 5.67 5.69
C GLY A 52 15.88 4.53 4.93
N SER A 53 16.63 3.45 4.74
CA SER A 53 16.19 2.25 4.04
C SER A 53 15.70 1.17 5.00
N PHE A 54 14.55 0.58 4.73
CA PHE A 54 13.97 -0.48 5.54
C PHE A 54 13.08 -1.41 4.71
N ILE A 55 12.81 -2.60 5.25
CA ILE A 55 11.84 -3.54 4.70
C ILE A 55 10.63 -3.56 5.62
N GLY A 56 9.44 -3.47 5.03
CA GLY A 56 8.19 -3.54 5.77
C GLY A 56 7.04 -3.99 4.89
N VAL A 57 5.93 -4.36 5.54
CA VAL A 57 4.68 -4.76 4.87
C VAL A 57 3.71 -3.60 4.95
N TYR A 58 3.23 -3.14 3.80
CA TYR A 58 2.36 -1.97 3.69
C TYR A 58 1.20 -2.25 2.73
N TYR A 59 0.11 -1.51 2.88
CA TYR A 59 -0.95 -1.55 1.88
C TYR A 59 -0.46 -0.89 0.58
N SER A 60 -0.78 -1.47 -0.57
CA SER A 60 -0.25 -1.05 -1.87
C SER A 60 -0.54 0.42 -2.17
N GLU A 61 -1.69 0.95 -1.74
CA GLU A 61 -2.03 2.36 -1.96
C GLU A 61 -1.18 3.30 -1.09
N GLU A 62 -0.75 2.88 0.10
CA GLU A 62 0.20 3.64 0.92
C GLU A 62 1.58 3.69 0.25
N LEU A 63 2.01 2.59 -0.36
CA LEU A 63 3.26 2.52 -1.11
C LEU A 63 3.24 3.38 -2.37
N LYS A 64 2.12 3.41 -3.10
CA LYS A 64 1.94 4.28 -4.28
C LYS A 64 2.04 5.74 -3.87
N TYR A 65 1.34 6.12 -2.81
CA TYR A 65 1.42 7.48 -2.28
C TYR A 65 2.85 7.82 -1.81
N ALA A 66 3.53 6.90 -1.13
CA ALA A 66 4.93 7.08 -0.72
C ALA A 66 5.85 7.32 -1.93
N ARG A 67 5.73 6.52 -2.99
CA ARG A 67 6.46 6.73 -4.25
C ARG A 67 6.19 8.13 -4.81
N ASP A 68 4.93 8.55 -4.86
CA ASP A 68 4.51 9.82 -5.44
C ASP A 68 5.07 11.04 -4.65
N ILE A 69 5.33 10.89 -3.35
CA ILE A 69 5.98 11.91 -2.52
C ILE A 69 7.51 11.77 -2.45
N GLY A 70 8.10 10.86 -3.24
CA GLY A 70 9.55 10.78 -3.48
C GLY A 70 10.28 9.61 -2.81
N TYR A 71 9.57 8.64 -2.25
CA TYR A 71 10.21 7.42 -1.75
C TYR A 71 10.66 6.52 -2.91
N THR A 72 11.77 5.80 -2.72
CA THR A 72 12.05 4.62 -3.56
C THR A 72 11.31 3.43 -2.96
N VAL A 73 10.54 2.72 -3.77
CA VAL A 73 9.78 1.53 -3.36
C VAL A 73 10.08 0.39 -4.31
N ILE A 74 10.54 -0.74 -3.77
CA ILE A 74 10.82 -1.97 -4.52
C ILE A 74 9.97 -3.10 -3.92
N PRO A 75 8.90 -3.54 -4.60
CA PRO A 75 8.09 -4.68 -4.17
C PRO A 75 8.93 -5.97 -4.12
N LEU A 76 8.76 -6.78 -3.08
CA LEU A 76 9.47 -8.05 -2.91
C LEU A 76 8.50 -9.23 -3.01
N SER A 77 7.51 -9.24 -2.11
CA SER A 77 6.51 -10.30 -1.99
C SER A 77 5.20 -9.73 -1.43
N GLY A 78 4.12 -10.50 -1.42
CA GLY A 78 2.89 -10.04 -0.79
C GLY A 78 1.64 -10.82 -1.14
N TYR A 79 0.55 -10.43 -0.51
CA TYR A 79 -0.80 -10.92 -0.82
C TYR A 79 -1.51 -9.91 -1.71
N LEU A 80 -1.97 -10.37 -2.88
CA LEU A 80 -2.78 -9.60 -3.81
C LEU A 80 -4.26 -9.98 -3.68
N PHE A 81 -5.12 -9.00 -3.95
CA PHE A 81 -6.56 -9.11 -3.79
C PHE A 81 -7.27 -8.60 -5.04
N GLN A 82 -8.50 -9.07 -5.24
CA GLN A 82 -9.38 -8.48 -6.22
C GLN A 82 -9.86 -7.12 -5.72
N LYS A 83 -9.88 -6.11 -6.61
CA LYS A 83 -10.58 -4.85 -6.35
C LYS A 83 -12.08 -5.13 -6.39
N LYS A 84 -12.76 -4.92 -5.26
CA LYS A 84 -14.23 -5.01 -5.15
C LYS A 84 -14.81 -3.65 -4.82
N GLU A 85 -16.07 -3.44 -5.19
CA GLU A 85 -16.84 -2.31 -4.67
C GLU A 85 -16.87 -2.37 -3.13
N SER A 86 -16.92 -1.20 -2.49
CA SER A 86 -16.93 -1.16 -1.03
C SER A 86 -18.19 -1.85 -0.48
N PRO A 87 -18.05 -2.84 0.43
CA PRO A 87 -19.20 -3.45 1.08
C PRO A 87 -19.91 -2.48 2.05
N PHE A 88 -19.30 -1.32 2.32
CA PHE A 88 -19.83 -0.31 3.23
C PHE A 88 -20.56 0.82 2.51
N LYS A 89 -20.61 0.81 1.17
CA LYS A 89 -21.17 1.91 0.38
C LYS A 89 -22.60 2.23 0.80
N ASP A 90 -23.49 1.24 0.75
CA ASP A 90 -24.90 1.42 1.10
C ASP A 90 -25.06 1.86 2.55
N TYR A 91 -24.33 1.25 3.48
CA TYR A 91 -24.40 1.60 4.90
C TYR A 91 -23.99 3.06 5.13
N VAL A 92 -22.86 3.48 4.57
CA VAL A 92 -22.36 4.85 4.73
C VAL A 92 -23.29 5.86 4.04
N SER A 93 -23.85 5.53 2.86
CA SER A 93 -24.90 6.34 2.20
C SER A 93 -26.12 6.58 3.08
N THR A 94 -26.50 5.64 3.96
CA THR A 94 -27.64 5.86 4.86
C THR A 94 -27.33 6.83 6.02
N LEU A 95 -26.07 6.98 6.39
CA LEU A 95 -25.62 7.86 7.49
C LEU A 95 -25.30 9.28 7.01
N TYR A 96 -24.86 9.42 5.76
CA TYR A 96 -24.44 10.67 5.16
C TYR A 96 -25.29 10.93 3.91
N ILE A 97 -26.39 11.65 4.11
CA ILE A 97 -27.29 12.18 3.06
C ILE A 97 -26.57 13.24 2.23
#